data_AF-A0A932LEL5-F1
#
_entry.id   AF-A0A932LEL5-F1
#
_cell.length_a   1.000
_cell.length_b   1.000
_cell.length_c   1.000
_cell.angle_alpha   90.00
_cell.angle_beta   90.00
_cell.angle_gamma   90.00
#
_symmetry.space_group_name_H-M   'P 1'
#
loop_
_entity.id
_entity.type
_entity.pdbx_description
1 polymer ?
#
loop_
_entity_poly.entity_id
_entity_poly.type
_entity_poly.pdbx_seq_one_letter_code
_entity_poly.pdbx_strand_id
1 'polypeptide(L)'
;MAPEQAAGHTDRVGTHSDVYSLGAVLYDLLCGRPPFTGKVGEVLKQVQTDEPTPPRKLVPRLHRDVETICLKALAKDPARRYASAVALAEDLERFCAGEAILARREGIAAKLVRKAQRLFARLLASVAGDSPLTQVL
;
A
#
# COMPACT_ATOMS: atom_id res chain seq x y z
N MET A 1 7.24 5.97 5.79
CA MET A 1 8.13 4.81 5.55
C MET A 1 7.38 3.74 4.77
N ALA A 2 8.07 3.02 3.89
CA ALA A 2 7.49 1.92 3.12
C ALA A 2 7.31 0.64 3.97
N PRO A 3 6.40 -0.29 3.60
CA PRO A 3 6.16 -1.54 4.33
C PRO A 3 7.42 -2.40 4.53
N GLU A 4 8.24 -2.55 3.49
CA GLU A 4 9.50 -3.28 3.54
C GLU A 4 10.52 -2.66 4.50
N GLN A 5 10.55 -1.32 4.61
CA GLN A 5 11.38 -0.62 5.59
C GLN A 5 10.85 -0.83 7.01
N ALA A 6 9.53 -0.73 7.20
CA ALA A 6 8.90 -0.95 8.51
C ALA A 6 9.09 -2.38 9.03
N ALA A 7 9.22 -3.34 8.11
CA ALA A 7 9.47 -4.75 8.40
C ALA A 7 10.97 -5.11 8.49
N GLY A 8 11.89 -4.14 8.33
CA GLY A 8 13.33 -4.37 8.42
C GLY A 8 13.97 -5.11 7.24
N HIS A 9 13.29 -5.23 6.10
CA HIS A 9 13.80 -5.92 4.91
C HIS A 9 14.69 -4.99 4.08
N THR A 10 15.89 -4.68 4.58
CA THR A 10 16.82 -3.72 3.96
C THR A 10 17.22 -4.11 2.53
N ASP A 11 17.26 -5.41 2.22
CA ASP A 11 17.54 -5.98 0.89
C ASP A 11 16.47 -5.62 -0.16
N ARG A 12 15.25 -5.28 0.28
CA ARG A 12 14.12 -4.94 -0.60
C ARG A 12 13.87 -3.44 -0.72
N VAL A 13 14.66 -2.62 -0.01
CA VAL A 13 14.55 -1.17 -0.05
C VAL A 13 15.17 -0.66 -1.35
N GLY A 14 14.42 0.13 -2.10
CA GLY A 14 14.89 0.69 -3.38
C GLY A 14 13.83 1.57 -4.03
N THR A 15 13.85 1.64 -5.36
CA THR A 15 12.96 2.53 -6.14
C THR A 15 11.48 2.42 -5.77
N HIS A 16 10.99 1.22 -5.51
CA HIS A 16 9.59 1.01 -5.12
C HIS A 16 9.26 1.57 -3.73
N SER A 17 10.24 1.65 -2.82
CA SER A 17 10.08 2.26 -1.49
C SER A 17 9.94 3.78 -1.59
N ASP A 18 10.67 4.40 -2.52
CA ASP A 18 10.55 5.83 -2.81
C ASP A 18 9.20 6.15 -3.44
N VAL A 19 8.74 5.33 -4.40
CA VAL A 19 7.39 5.44 -4.98
C VAL A 19 6.32 5.36 -3.91
N TYR A 20 6.45 4.46 -2.93
CA TYR A 20 5.51 4.39 -1.82
C TYR A 20 5.53 5.66 -0.97
N SER A 21 6.72 6.20 -0.68
CA SER A 21 6.86 7.41 0.11
C SER A 21 6.27 8.63 -0.60
N LEU A 22 6.48 8.76 -1.91
CA LEU A 22 5.79 9.77 -2.73
C LEU A 22 4.27 9.57 -2.74
N GLY A 23 3.81 8.32 -2.82
CA GLY A 23 2.38 7.99 -2.68
C GLY A 23 1.78 8.42 -1.35
N ALA A 24 2.55 8.30 -0.26
CA ALA A 24 2.12 8.75 1.08
C ALA A 24 2.08 10.28 1.19
N VAL A 25 3.05 10.99 0.60
CA VAL A 25 3.03 12.46 0.50
C VAL A 25 1.83 12.91 -0.34
N LEU A 26 1.60 12.30 -1.50
CA LEU A 26 0.43 12.59 -2.33
C LEU A 26 -0.87 12.37 -1.55
N TYR A 27 -0.99 11.26 -0.81
CA TYR A 27 -2.15 11.00 0.04
C TYR A 27 -2.39 12.12 1.05
N ASP A 28 -1.33 12.56 1.73
CA ASP A 28 -1.38 13.64 2.72
C ASP A 28 -1.83 14.96 2.09
N LEU A 29 -1.26 15.32 0.93
CA LEU A 29 -1.68 16.51 0.17
C LEU A 29 -3.15 16.45 -0.27
N LEU A 30 -3.64 15.27 -0.63
CA LEU A 30 -5.03 15.08 -1.06
C LEU A 30 -6.01 15.08 0.11
N CYS A 31 -5.64 14.51 1.26
CA CYS A 31 -6.56 14.24 2.37
C CYS A 31 -6.36 15.17 3.57
N GLY A 32 -5.30 15.99 3.59
CA GLY A 32 -4.88 16.81 4.73
C GLY A 32 -4.37 16.00 5.93
N ARG A 33 -4.07 14.71 5.74
CA ARG A 33 -3.55 13.81 6.77
C ARG A 33 -2.84 12.61 6.14
N PRO A 34 -1.83 12.02 6.81
CA PRO A 34 -1.13 10.84 6.30
C PRO A 34 -2.07 9.62 6.21
N PRO A 35 -1.71 8.61 5.40
CA PRO A 35 -2.55 7.42 5.19
C PRO A 35 -2.80 6.61 6.46
N PHE A 36 -1.90 6.71 7.44
CA PHE A 36 -1.95 6.01 8.72
C PHE A 36 -1.61 6.96 9.84
N THR A 37 -2.31 6.87 10.96
CA THR A 37 -2.19 7.76 12.13
C THR A 37 -2.32 6.94 13.40
N GLY A 38 -1.56 7.29 14.44
CA GLY A 38 -1.55 6.59 15.71
C GLY A 38 -0.20 6.76 16.41
N LYS A 39 0.02 5.98 17.48
CA LYS A 39 1.35 5.89 18.09
C LYS A 39 2.33 5.21 17.13
N VAL A 40 3.63 5.44 17.32
CA VAL A 40 4.69 4.90 16.42
C VAL A 40 4.52 3.41 16.15
N GLY A 41 4.33 2.58 17.20
CA GLY A 41 4.14 1.14 17.04
C GLY A 41 2.86 0.75 16.28
N GLU A 42 1.79 1.52 16.44
CA GLU A 42 0.53 1.31 15.72
C GLU A 42 0.69 1.62 14.24
N VAL A 43 1.33 2.77 13.92
CA VAL A 43 1.59 3.18 12.54
C VAL A 43 2.52 2.17 11.85
N LEU A 44 3.55 1.67 12.53
CA LEU A 44 4.43 0.62 12.00
C LEU A 44 3.65 -0.64 11.60
N LYS A 45 2.69 -1.06 12.43
CA LYS A 45 1.81 -2.20 12.13
C LYS A 45 0.87 -1.89 10.96
N GLN A 46 0.19 -0.74 10.99
CA GLN A 46 -0.72 -0.30 9.92
C GLN A 46 -0.02 -0.21 8.55
N VAL A 47 1.20 0.35 8.52
CA VAL A 47 2.02 0.43 7.32
C VAL A 47 2.32 -0.96 6.74
N GLN A 48 2.47 -1.99 7.57
CA GLN A 48 2.72 -3.36 7.10
C GLN A 48 1.44 -4.08 6.66
N THR A 49 0.33 -3.93 7.39
CA THR A 49 -0.82 -4.83 7.23
C THR A 49 -2.09 -4.18 6.66
N ASP A 50 -2.28 -2.89 6.90
CA ASP A 50 -3.58 -2.24 6.73
C ASP A 50 -3.62 -1.46 5.42
N GLU A 51 -4.74 -1.53 4.71
CA GLU A 51 -4.94 -0.69 3.53
C GLU A 51 -5.29 0.74 3.95
N PRO A 52 -4.75 1.78 3.28
CA PRO A 52 -5.11 3.15 3.57
C PRO A 52 -6.61 3.37 3.30
N THR A 53 -7.23 4.27 4.06
CA THR A 53 -8.62 4.67 3.76
C THR A 53 -8.65 5.27 2.36
N PRO A 54 -9.53 4.82 1.43
CA PRO A 54 -9.58 5.40 0.09
C PRO A 54 -9.80 6.92 0.15
N PRO A 55 -8.97 7.74 -0.52
CA PRO A 55 -9.07 9.20 -0.50
C PRO A 55 -10.49 9.74 -0.75
N ARG A 56 -11.28 9.13 -1.63
CA ARG A 56 -12.67 9.58 -1.91
C ARG A 56 -13.64 9.36 -0.75
N LYS A 57 -13.28 8.54 0.26
CA LYS A 57 -14.06 8.47 1.51
C LYS A 57 -13.84 9.68 2.41
N LEU A 58 -12.69 10.35 2.28
CA LEU A 58 -12.34 11.54 3.06
C LEU A 58 -12.64 12.82 2.27
N VAL A 59 -12.44 12.79 0.95
CA VAL A 59 -12.67 13.89 0.03
C VAL A 59 -13.61 13.41 -1.09
N PRO A 60 -14.94 13.43 -0.90
CA PRO A 60 -15.90 12.85 -1.84
C PRO A 60 -15.84 13.40 -3.27
N ARG A 61 -15.41 14.67 -3.41
CA ARG A 61 -15.26 15.37 -4.70
C ARG A 61 -13.97 15.00 -5.45
N LEU A 62 -13.06 14.24 -4.83
CA LEU A 62 -11.81 13.86 -5.47
C LEU A 62 -12.07 12.97 -6.69
N HIS A 63 -11.33 13.25 -7.77
CA HIS A 63 -11.41 12.49 -9.01
C HIS A 63 -10.97 11.03 -8.80
N ARG A 64 -11.63 10.10 -9.50
CA ARG A 64 -11.38 8.66 -9.36
C ARG A 64 -9.98 8.25 -9.84
N ASP A 65 -9.46 8.94 -10.83
CA ASP A 65 -8.15 8.62 -11.41
C ASP A 65 -7.02 9.02 -10.46
N VAL A 66 -7.13 10.19 -9.80
CA VAL A 66 -6.18 10.60 -8.76
C VAL A 66 -6.18 9.63 -7.57
N GLU A 67 -7.36 9.17 -7.14
CA GLU A 67 -7.46 8.11 -6.14
C GLU A 67 -6.78 6.82 -6.62
N THR A 68 -6.94 6.45 -7.89
CA THR A 68 -6.33 5.24 -8.47
C THR A 68 -4.80 5.34 -8.49
N ILE A 69 -4.26 6.49 -8.91
CA ILE A 69 -2.82 6.78 -8.91
C ILE A 69 -2.26 6.68 -7.48
N CYS A 70 -2.90 7.36 -6.53
CA CYS A 70 -2.49 7.39 -5.14
C CYS A 70 -2.48 5.99 -4.52
N LEU A 71 -3.56 5.22 -4.69
CA LEU A 71 -3.66 3.87 -4.12
C LEU A 71 -2.73 2.86 -4.79
N LYS A 72 -2.39 3.02 -6.08
CA LYS A 72 -1.38 2.19 -6.75
C LYS A 72 0.01 2.44 -6.16
N ALA A 73 0.39 3.70 -5.94
CA ALA A 73 1.66 4.04 -5.31
C ALA A 73 1.76 3.47 -3.87
N LEU A 74 0.65 3.45 -3.13
CA LEU A 74 0.53 2.93 -1.76
C LEU A 74 0.31 1.41 -1.66
N ALA A 75 0.42 0.65 -2.76
CA ALA A 75 0.25 -0.80 -2.71
C ALA A 75 1.28 -1.44 -1.77
N LYS A 76 0.85 -2.42 -0.95
CA LYS A 76 1.76 -3.09 -0.01
C LYS A 76 2.86 -3.87 -0.71
N ASP A 77 2.49 -4.57 -1.78
CA ASP A 77 3.43 -5.31 -2.62
C ASP A 77 4.15 -4.35 -3.59
N PRO A 78 5.49 -4.24 -3.52
CA PRO A 78 6.29 -3.42 -4.42
C PRO A 78 6.00 -3.65 -5.91
N ALA A 79 5.76 -4.90 -6.32
CA ALA A 79 5.53 -5.26 -7.72
C ALA A 79 4.22 -4.69 -8.29
N ARG A 80 3.32 -4.21 -7.42
CA ARG A 80 2.05 -3.58 -7.81
C ARG A 80 2.11 -2.07 -7.84
N ARG A 81 3.22 -1.48 -7.36
CA ARG A 81 3.46 -0.04 -7.42
C ARG A 81 3.92 0.35 -8.83
N TYR A 82 4.21 1.62 -9.03
CA TYR A 82 4.91 2.05 -10.23
C TYR A 82 6.33 1.49 -10.25
N ALA A 83 6.82 1.18 -11.45
CA ALA A 83 8.19 0.71 -11.67
C ALA A 83 9.23 1.78 -11.33
N SER A 84 8.85 3.06 -11.43
CA SER A 84 9.71 4.21 -11.13
C SER A 84 8.89 5.42 -10.71
N ALA A 85 9.55 6.42 -10.14
CA ALA A 85 8.94 7.73 -9.86
C ALA A 85 8.50 8.44 -11.17
N VAL A 86 9.23 8.23 -12.27
CA VAL A 86 8.86 8.79 -13.59
C VAL A 86 7.51 8.21 -14.06
N ALA A 87 7.28 6.92 -13.89
CA ALA A 87 6.00 6.30 -14.26
C ALA A 87 4.83 6.80 -13.39
N LEU A 88 5.10 7.18 -12.12
CA LEU A 88 4.11 7.85 -11.28
C LEU A 88 3.82 9.27 -11.78
N ALA A 89 4.86 10.02 -12.14
CA ALA A 89 4.75 11.37 -12.67
C ALA A 89 3.96 11.40 -13.98
N GLU A 90 4.22 10.47 -14.91
CA GLU A 90 3.49 10.38 -16.19
C GLU A 90 1.98 10.25 -15.99
N ASP A 91 1.53 9.41 -15.04
CA ASP A 91 0.10 9.27 -14.75
C ASP A 91 -0.51 10.54 -14.14
N LEU A 92 0.25 11.26 -13.31
CA LEU A 92 -0.18 12.56 -12.77
C LEU A 92 -0.25 13.63 -13.86
N GLU A 93 0.73 13.69 -14.75
CA GLU A 93 0.79 14.62 -15.89
C GLU A 93 -0.38 14.36 -16.86
N ARG A 94 -0.64 13.10 -17.22
CA ARG A 94 -1.81 12.71 -18.02
C ARG A 94 -3.11 13.17 -17.38
N PHE A 95 -3.27 12.94 -16.07
CA PHE A 95 -4.45 13.40 -15.35
C PHE A 95 -4.59 14.93 -15.41
N CYS A 96 -3.51 15.68 -15.18
CA CYS A 96 -3.49 17.14 -15.28
C CYS A 96 -3.80 17.64 -16.70
N ALA A 97 -3.41 16.90 -17.74
CA ALA A 97 -3.70 17.19 -19.13
C ALA A 97 -5.13 16.76 -19.57
N GLY A 98 -5.90 16.08 -18.71
CA GLY A 98 -7.22 15.55 -19.06
C GLY A 98 -7.17 14.27 -19.91
N GLU A 99 -6.02 13.61 -19.96
CA GLU A 99 -5.80 12.36 -20.67
C GLU A 99 -6.12 11.14 -19.81
N ALA A 100 -6.33 9.99 -20.45
CA ALA A 100 -6.53 8.73 -19.74
C ALA A 100 -5.23 8.27 -19.05
N ILE A 101 -5.33 7.99 -17.76
CA ILE A 101 -4.23 7.41 -16.96
C ILE A 101 -3.92 5.98 -17.40
N LEU A 102 -2.65 5.57 -17.27
CA LEU A 102 -2.18 4.21 -17.53
C LEU A 102 -2.50 3.25 -16.39
N ALA A 103 -2.51 3.75 -15.15
CA ALA A 103 -2.88 2.94 -13.99
C ALA A 103 -4.30 2.39 -14.12
N ARG A 104 -4.41 1.06 -14.13
CA ARG A 104 -5.70 0.38 -14.10
C ARG A 104 -6.19 0.26 -12.67
N ARG A 105 -7.48 0.53 -12.48
CA ARG A 105 -8.16 0.29 -11.22
C ARG A 105 -8.14 -1.21 -10.90
N GLU A 106 -7.73 -1.54 -9.68
CA GLU A 106 -7.83 -2.90 -9.19
C GLU A 106 -9.30 -3.30 -9.02
N GLY A 107 -9.73 -4.32 -9.77
CA GLY A 107 -11.09 -4.84 -9.70
C GLY A 107 -11.45 -5.42 -8.33
N ILE A 108 -12.77 -5.56 -8.07
CA ILE A 108 -13.30 -6.11 -6.81
C ILE A 108 -12.79 -7.53 -6.58
N ALA A 109 -12.72 -8.35 -7.64
CA ALA A 109 -12.17 -9.70 -7.57
C ALA A 109 -10.72 -9.71 -7.04
N ALA A 110 -9.85 -8.83 -7.57
CA ALA A 110 -8.46 -8.72 -7.11
C ALA A 110 -8.35 -8.27 -5.64
N LYS A 111 -9.33 -7.52 -5.11
CA LYS A 111 -9.40 -7.18 -3.68
C LYS A 111 -9.83 -8.38 -2.83
N LEU A 112 -10.85 -9.12 -3.27
CA LEU A 112 -11.35 -10.30 -2.55
C LEU A 112 -10.30 -11.42 -2.50
N VAL A 113 -9.64 -11.71 -3.62
CA VAL A 113 -8.56 -12.71 -3.69
C VAL A 113 -7.45 -12.38 -2.70
N ARG A 114 -6.99 -11.12 -2.63
CA ARG A 114 -6.00 -10.69 -1.63
C ARG A 114 -6.47 -10.89 -0.20
N LYS A 115 -7.72 -10.50 0.09
CA LYS A 115 -8.28 -10.64 1.43
C LYS A 115 -8.28 -12.11 1.83
N ALA A 116 -8.68 -13.00 0.92
CA ALA A 116 -8.63 -14.45 1.13
C ALA A 116 -7.19 -14.97 1.33
N GLN A 117 -6.25 -14.59 0.47
CA GLN A 117 -4.84 -14.97 0.58
C GLN A 117 -4.23 -14.57 1.94
N ARG A 118 -4.53 -13.35 2.43
CA ARG A 118 -4.05 -12.87 3.73
C ARG A 118 -4.68 -13.64 4.89
N LEU A 119 -5.98 -13.93 4.83
CA LEU A 119 -6.64 -14.74 5.87
C LEU A 119 -6.07 -16.15 5.92
N PHE A 120 -5.85 -16.77 4.76
CA PHE A 120 -5.26 -18.10 4.65
C PHE A 120 -3.82 -18.14 5.18
N ALA A 121 -2.97 -17.17 4.81
CA ALA A 121 -1.61 -17.07 5.33
C ALA A 121 -1.57 -16.93 6.87
N ARG A 122 -2.51 -16.18 7.46
CA ARG A 122 -2.62 -16.04 8.93
C ARG A 122 -3.06 -17.33 9.61
N LEU A 123 -4.00 -18.07 9.01
CA LEU A 123 -4.44 -19.38 9.51
C LEU A 123 -3.32 -20.42 9.47
N LEU A 124 -2.54 -20.46 8.37
CA LEU A 124 -1.38 -21.34 8.28
C LEU A 124 -0.31 -20.98 9.33
N ALA A 125 -0.05 -19.70 9.55
CA ALA A 125 0.88 -19.25 10.59
C ALA A 125 0.41 -19.63 12.00
N SER A 126 -0.90 -19.62 12.28
CA SER A 126 -1.43 -20.08 13.58
C SER A 126 -1.35 -21.59 13.77
N VAL A 127 -1.49 -22.38 12.70
CA VAL A 127 -1.33 -23.85 12.76
C VAL A 127 0.15 -24.24 12.90
N ALA A 128 1.06 -23.51 12.26
CA ALA A 128 2.50 -23.75 12.37
C ALA A 128 3.12 -23.28 13.71
N GLY A 129 2.42 -22.39 14.45
CA GLY A 129 2.87 -21.85 15.73
C GLY A 129 2.64 -22.76 16.95
N ASP A 130 2.01 -23.92 16.79
CA ASP A 130 1.58 -24.79 17.89
C ASP A 130 2.32 -26.15 17.87
N SER A 131 3.66 -26.10 17.87
CA SER A 131 4.50 -27.29 18.09
C SER A 131 4.93 -27.35 19.58
N PRO A 132 4.35 -28.24 20.41
CA PRO A 132 4.71 -28.37 21.82
C PRO A 132 6.01 -29.17 22.07
N LEU A 133 6.93 -29.28 21.09
CA LEU A 133 8.05 -30.23 21.15
C LEU A 133 9.46 -29.61 21.26
N THR A 134 9.59 -28.36 21.72
CA THR A 134 10.92 -27.72 21.93
C THR A 134 11.21 -27.35 23.40
N GLN A 135 10.64 -28.09 24.35
CA GLN A 135 11.00 -28.02 25.77
C GLN A 135 11.41 -29.39 26.34
N VAL A 136 12.29 -30.13 25.65
CA VAL A 136 13.23 -31.06 26.32
C VAL A 136 14.47 -31.16 25.44
N LEU A 137 15.49 -30.37 25.79
CA LEU A 137 16.95 -30.64 25.77
C LEU A 137 17.66 -29.32 26.10
#